data_AF-A0A418W9T4-F1
#
_entry.id   AF-A0A418W9T4-F1
#
_cell.length_a   1.000
_cell.length_b   1.000
_cell.length_c   1.000
_cell.angle_alpha   90.00
_cell.angle_beta   90.00
_cell.angle_gamma   90.00
#
_symmetry.space_group_name_H-M   'P 1'
#
loop_
_entity.id
_entity.type
_entity.pdbx_description
1 polymer ?
#
loop_
_entity_poly.entity_id
_entity_poly.type
_entity_poly.pdbx_seq_one_letter_code
_entity_poly.pdbx_strand_id
1 'polypeptide(L)'
;MTLPVTRADLLAALDELRRLVLALPVDGLPCGEPRDTEEGAAAIWIDARAAAERFDLPADTVRWLARNKSLGRRNRGRWEIDTAALRHYLSRRARRE
;
A
#
# COMPACT_ATOMS: atom_id res chain seq x y z
N MET A 1 -19.80 -33.57 -10.74
CA MET A 1 -19.54 -32.93 -12.04
C MET A 1 -18.86 -31.59 -11.77
N THR A 2 -17.54 -31.53 -11.86
CA THR A 2 -16.73 -30.31 -11.68
C THR A 2 -16.59 -29.64 -13.03
N LEU A 3 -17.18 -28.45 -13.20
CA LEU A 3 -17.05 -27.67 -14.43
C LEU A 3 -15.59 -27.25 -14.62
N PRO A 4 -15.01 -27.35 -15.83
CA PRO A 4 -13.65 -26.88 -16.06
C PRO A 4 -13.65 -25.35 -16.00
N VAL A 5 -12.96 -24.79 -15.01
CA VAL A 5 -12.72 -23.34 -14.93
C VAL A 5 -11.89 -22.97 -16.16
N THR A 6 -12.49 -22.19 -17.06
CA THR A 6 -11.83 -21.76 -18.30
C THR A 6 -10.98 -20.51 -18.03
N ARG A 7 -9.94 -20.29 -18.86
CA ARG A 7 -9.10 -19.10 -18.76
C ARG A 7 -9.89 -17.79 -18.84
N ALA A 8 -10.98 -17.78 -19.62
CA ALA A 8 -11.87 -16.62 -19.73
C ALA A 8 -12.60 -16.32 -18.41
N ASP A 9 -13.00 -17.35 -17.67
CA ASP A 9 -13.68 -17.25 -16.37
C ASP A 9 -12.76 -16.62 -15.30
N LEU A 10 -11.49 -17.05 -15.27
CA LEU A 10 -10.46 -16.49 -14.40
C LEU A 10 -10.17 -15.00 -14.69
N LEU A 11 -10.15 -14.61 -15.97
CA LEU A 11 -9.95 -13.22 -16.37
C LEU A 11 -11.16 -12.35 -16.01
N ALA A 12 -12.37 -12.86 -16.16
CA ALA A 12 -13.59 -12.18 -15.74
C ALA A 12 -13.64 -11.97 -14.22
N ALA A 13 -13.24 -12.99 -13.43
CA ALA A 13 -13.17 -12.88 -11.99
C ALA A 13 -12.15 -11.83 -11.50
N LEU A 14 -11.00 -11.71 -12.19
CA LEU A 14 -10.00 -10.69 -11.90
C LEU A 14 -10.48 -9.27 -12.23
N ASP A 15 -11.21 -9.10 -13.33
CA ASP A 15 -11.79 -7.81 -13.71
C ASP A 15 -12.85 -7.36 -12.70
N GLU A 16 -13.70 -8.29 -12.24
CA GLU A 16 -14.70 -8.03 -11.22
C GLU A 16 -14.06 -7.67 -9.87
N LEU A 17 -13.01 -8.38 -9.46
CA LEU A 17 -12.26 -8.06 -8.24
C LEU A 17 -11.65 -6.65 -8.32
N ARG A 18 -11.09 -6.29 -9.48
CA ARG A 18 -10.53 -4.95 -9.72
C ARG A 18 -11.61 -3.87 -9.68
N ARG A 19 -12.79 -4.14 -10.22
CA ARG A 19 -13.95 -3.24 -10.16
C ARG A 19 -14.41 -3.02 -8.72
N LEU A 20 -14.49 -4.07 -7.91
CA LEU A 20 -14.87 -3.99 -6.50
C LEU A 20 -13.85 -3.20 -5.68
N VAL A 21 -12.55 -3.38 -5.93
CA VAL A 21 -11.48 -2.62 -5.25
C VAL A 21 -11.57 -1.12 -5.57
N LEU A 22 -11.91 -0.76 -6.81
CA LEU A 22 -12.11 0.63 -7.22
C LEU A 22 -13.40 1.26 -6.66
N ALA A 23 -14.37 0.44 -6.27
CA ALA A 23 -15.65 0.90 -5.73
C ALA A 23 -15.64 1.09 -4.20
N LEU A 24 -14.56 0.74 -3.50
CA LEU A 24 -14.46 0.92 -2.05
C LEU A 24 -14.20 2.40 -1.71
N PRO A 25 -15.11 3.08 -0.97
CA PRO A 25 -14.87 4.44 -0.50
C PRO A 25 -13.81 4.43 0.61
N VAL A 26 -12.68 5.07 0.34
CA VAL A 26 -11.61 5.33 1.31
C VAL A 26 -11.91 6.63 2.05
N ASP A 27 -12.79 6.58 3.05
CA ASP A 27 -13.18 7.76 3.84
C ASP A 27 -12.96 7.55 5.36
N GLY A 28 -12.10 8.40 5.96
CA GLY A 28 -11.89 8.66 7.40
C GLY A 28 -10.99 7.67 8.20
N LEU A 29 -10.11 8.02 9.16
CA LEU A 29 -9.72 9.25 9.88
C LEU A 29 -8.45 8.94 10.79
N PRO A 30 -7.97 9.80 11.72
CA PRO A 30 -6.73 10.62 11.73
C PRO A 30 -5.51 10.05 12.53
N CYS A 31 -4.32 10.70 12.46
CA CYS A 31 -3.35 10.80 13.59
C CYS A 31 -2.13 11.74 13.31
N GLY A 32 -2.24 12.99 13.79
CA GLY A 32 -1.22 13.80 14.48
C GLY A 32 0.22 13.91 13.94
N GLU A 33 0.50 15.06 13.30
CA GLU A 33 1.78 15.51 12.74
C GLU A 33 2.74 16.16 13.79
N PRO A 34 3.96 16.66 13.45
CA PRO A 34 4.09 17.88 12.63
C PRO A 34 5.27 17.85 11.65
N ARG A 35 5.00 18.17 10.38
CA ARG A 35 5.67 19.29 9.68
C ARG A 35 5.12 19.45 8.27
N ASP A 36 4.31 20.50 8.19
CA ASP A 36 3.97 21.32 7.03
C ASP A 36 3.78 20.59 5.69
N THR A 37 2.48 20.55 5.36
CA THR A 37 1.87 20.85 4.05
C THR A 37 1.19 19.64 3.38
N GLU A 38 -0.13 19.85 3.16
CA GLU A 38 -1.04 19.14 2.24
C GLU A 38 -1.84 17.96 2.83
N GLU A 39 -2.64 18.29 3.85
CA GLU A 39 -4.10 18.14 3.87
C GLU A 39 -4.69 16.86 3.23
N GLY A 40 -5.02 15.88 4.07
CA GLY A 40 -6.22 15.05 3.84
C GLY A 40 -6.08 13.53 3.82
N ALA A 41 -4.88 12.94 3.91
CA ALA A 41 -4.73 11.47 3.95
C ALA A 41 -4.19 11.00 5.30
N ALA A 42 -5.05 10.38 6.13
CA ALA A 42 -4.63 9.75 7.38
C ALA A 42 -3.52 8.72 7.12
N ALA A 43 -2.42 8.81 7.88
CA ALA A 43 -1.31 7.87 7.81
C ALA A 43 -1.77 6.45 8.19
N ILE A 44 -2.02 5.60 7.18
CA ILE A 44 -2.31 4.19 7.41
C ILE A 44 -0.98 3.45 7.55
N TRP A 45 -0.74 2.96 8.77
CA TRP A 45 0.41 2.12 9.09
C TRP A 45 0.08 0.65 8.82
N ILE A 46 0.84 0.02 7.92
CA ILE A 46 0.67 -1.41 7.63
C ILE A 46 1.99 -2.16 7.78
N ASP A 47 1.91 -3.45 8.06
CA ASP A 47 3.08 -4.32 8.12
C ASP A 47 3.86 -4.27 6.79
N ALA A 48 5.19 -4.32 6.87
CA ALA A 48 6.07 -4.26 5.70
C ALA A 48 5.72 -5.33 4.65
N ARG A 49 5.26 -6.51 5.06
CA ARG A 49 4.79 -7.55 4.15
C ARG A 49 3.46 -7.19 3.49
N ALA A 50 2.53 -6.58 4.22
CA ALA A 50 1.27 -6.10 3.63
C ALA A 50 1.51 -4.94 2.65
N ALA A 51 2.47 -4.07 2.95
CA ALA A 51 2.90 -3.01 2.04
C ALA A 51 3.61 -3.56 0.80
N ALA A 52 4.42 -4.60 0.94
CA ALA A 52 5.08 -5.26 -0.18
C ALA A 52 4.07 -5.73 -1.23
N GLU A 53 3.03 -6.46 -0.78
CA GLU A 53 1.94 -6.93 -1.64
C GLU A 53 1.15 -5.77 -2.26
N ARG A 54 0.87 -4.72 -1.48
CA ARG A 54 0.02 -3.60 -1.92
C ARG A 54 0.69 -2.70 -2.95
N PHE A 55 2.01 -2.51 -2.84
CA PHE A 55 2.78 -1.61 -3.70
C PHE A 55 3.62 -2.35 -4.73
N ASP A 56 3.48 -3.67 -4.83
CA ASP A 56 4.26 -4.56 -5.71
C ASP A 56 5.78 -4.33 -5.52
N LEU A 57 6.22 -4.28 -4.27
CA LEU A 57 7.62 -4.05 -3.90
C LEU A 57 8.18 -5.24 -3.11
N PRO A 58 9.49 -5.53 -3.23
CA PRO A 58 10.11 -6.54 -2.38
C PRO A 58 9.98 -6.18 -0.90
N ALA A 59 9.61 -7.14 -0.05
CA ALA A 59 9.45 -6.91 1.39
C ALA A 59 10.73 -6.38 2.06
N ASP A 60 11.90 -6.83 1.61
CA ASP A 60 13.19 -6.31 2.04
C ASP A 60 13.39 -4.84 1.66
N THR A 61 12.91 -4.42 0.49
CA THR A 61 12.94 -3.01 0.06
C THR A 61 12.04 -2.16 0.95
N VAL A 62 10.82 -2.62 1.22
CA VAL A 62 9.88 -1.91 2.12
C VAL A 62 10.48 -1.79 3.52
N ARG A 63 11.08 -2.87 4.03
CA ARG A 63 11.73 -2.88 5.34
C ARG A 63 12.97 -1.98 5.38
N TRP A 64 13.73 -1.92 4.30
CA TRP A 64 14.85 -1.00 4.15
C TRP A 64 14.38 0.46 4.12
N LEU A 65 13.28 0.76 3.41
CA LEU A 65 12.66 2.09 3.34
C LEU A 65 12.13 2.53 4.71
N ALA A 66 11.44 1.64 5.42
CA ALA A 66 10.97 1.87 6.78
C ALA A 66 12.13 2.25 7.72
N ARG A 67 13.28 1.56 7.61
CA ARG A 67 14.45 1.78 8.47
C ARG A 67 15.32 2.98 8.08
N ASN A 68 15.61 3.16 6.79
CA ASN A 68 16.62 4.11 6.30
C ASN A 68 16.04 5.44 5.84
N LYS A 69 14.76 5.48 5.49
CA LYS A 69 14.09 6.70 5.02
C LYS A 69 13.12 7.27 6.05
N SER A 70 13.12 6.72 7.27
CA SER A 70 12.23 7.11 8.37
C SER A 70 10.75 7.11 7.98
N LEU A 71 10.37 6.24 7.03
CA LEU A 71 8.99 6.08 6.56
C LEU A 71 8.22 5.05 7.40
N GLY A 72 8.88 4.40 8.35
CA GLY A 72 8.33 3.30 9.10
C GLY A 72 8.69 3.33 10.58
N ARG A 73 7.95 2.55 11.36
CA ARG A 73 8.13 2.39 12.80
C ARG A 73 8.17 0.91 13.16
N ARG A 74 8.78 0.60 14.29
CA ARG A 74 8.80 -0.76 14.81
C ARG A 74 7.69 -0.91 15.86
N ASN A 75 6.71 -1.76 15.59
CA ASN A 75 5.59 -2.04 16.48
C ASN A 75 5.54 -3.54 16.81
N ARG A 76 5.58 -3.89 18.10
CA ARG A 76 5.55 -5.29 18.60
C ARG A 76 6.51 -6.24 17.86
N GLY A 77 7.72 -5.75 17.56
CA GLY A 77 8.75 -6.52 16.86
C GLY A 77 8.63 -6.58 15.33
N ARG A 78 7.56 -6.03 14.75
CA ARG A 78 7.32 -5.95 13.31
C ARG A 78 7.62 -4.55 12.78
N TRP A 79 8.01 -4.45 11.52
CA TRP A 79 8.19 -3.17 10.84
C TRP A 79 6.88 -2.78 10.18
N GLU A 80 6.35 -1.63 10.59
CA GLU A 80 5.20 -0.99 9.97
C GLU A 80 5.70 0.17 9.12
N ILE A 81 5.06 0.40 7.97
CA ILE A 81 5.36 1.54 7.10
C ILE A 81 4.12 2.39 6.92
N ASP A 82 4.33 3.70 6.87
CA ASP A 82 3.31 4.65 6.48
C ASP A 82 3.09 4.57 4.98
N THR A 83 1.87 4.18 4.60
CA THR A 83 1.47 4.03 3.20
C THR A 83 1.42 5.37 2.45
N ALA A 84 1.07 6.47 3.11
CA ALA A 84 1.04 7.79 2.50
C ALA A 84 2.47 8.26 2.21
N ALA A 85 3.37 8.09 3.17
CA ALA A 85 4.78 8.42 3.02
C ALA A 85 5.45 7.55 1.94
N LEU A 86 5.14 6.25 1.89
CA LEU A 86 5.62 5.35 0.85
C LEU A 86 5.10 5.76 -0.54
N ARG A 87 3.80 6.07 -0.67
CA ARG A 87 3.22 6.55 -1.93
C ARG A 87 3.89 7.84 -2.39
N HIS A 88 4.10 8.79 -1.47
CA HIS A 88 4.78 10.05 -1.79
C HIS A 88 6.23 9.82 -2.24
N TYR A 89 6.95 8.91 -1.59
CA TYR A 89 8.32 8.53 -1.96
C TYR A 89 8.38 7.94 -3.38
N LEU A 90 7.47 7.02 -3.70
CA LEU A 90 7.39 6.41 -5.04
C LEU A 90 7.03 7.44 -6.11
N SER A 91 6.05 8.31 -5.85
CA SER A 91 5.67 9.38 -6.78
C SER A 91 6.80 10.37 -7.02
N ARG A 92 7.59 10.72 -5.98
CA ARG A 92 8.78 11.57 -6.15
C ARG A 92 9.89 10.87 -6.93
N ARG A 93 10.07 9.56 -6.75
CA ARG A 93 11.06 8.77 -7.49
C ARG A 93 10.71 8.74 -8.97
N ALA A 94 9.46 8.46 -9.32
CA ALA A 94 8.99 8.39 -10.70
C ALA A 94 9.12 9.72 -11.47
N ARG A 95 9.14 10.88 -10.78
CA ARG A 95 9.38 12.20 -11.42
C ARG A 95 10.85 12.52 -11.68
N ARG A 96 11.78 11.75 -11.11
CA ARG A 96 13.24 11.95 -11.29
C ARG A 96 13.82 11.09 -12.40
N GLU A 97 13.02 10.17 -12.93
CA GLU A 97 13.33 9.29 -14.07
C GLU A 97 12.61 9.84 -15.31
#